data_AF-A0A1Q4R2R3-F1
#
_entry.id   AF-A0A1Q4R2R3-F1
#
_cell.length_a   1.000
_cell.length_b   1.000
_cell.length_c   1.000
_cell.angle_alpha   90.00
_cell.angle_beta   90.00
_cell.angle_gamma   90.00
#
_symmetry.space_group_name_H-M   'P 1'
#
loop_
_entity.id
_entity.type
_entity.pdbx_description
1 polymer ?
#
loop_
_entity_poly.entity_id
_entity_poly.type
_entity_poly.pdbx_seq_one_letter_code
_entity_poly.pdbx_strand_id
1 'polypeptide(L)'
;MKCSLFFKRVLLNLSLIILLFCSSLVWAAPSYGSIRQQEEKPGQMLYQSRQSIRDDQGQTWQVILFKRVKDGVVEQVDLRLSGYPEQAVFRHPAELKIMEGDRLLTAPDQFAAEAPAKNIGQFDLSEILPLLPTSDSVQLNLPLDNPVTIDIPVAVLLEWQLIM
;
A
#
# COMPACT_ATOMS: atom_id res chain seq x y z
N MET A 1 60.16 -23.21 7.12
CA MET A 1 58.82 -23.83 7.28
C MET A 1 57.74 -22.95 7.95
N LYS A 2 58.01 -21.72 8.44
CA LYS A 2 56.97 -20.85 9.06
C LYS A 2 56.14 -20.03 8.06
N CYS A 3 56.67 -19.76 6.87
CA CYS A 3 56.03 -18.88 5.86
C CYS A 3 54.77 -19.49 5.21
N SER A 4 54.75 -20.82 4.97
CA SER A 4 53.61 -21.51 4.36
C SER A 4 52.40 -21.64 5.29
N LEU A 5 52.63 -21.73 6.61
CA LEU A 5 51.57 -21.75 7.63
C LEU A 5 50.91 -20.38 7.81
N PHE A 6 51.68 -19.30 7.69
CA PHE A 6 51.15 -17.93 7.73
C PHE A 6 50.27 -17.65 6.50
N PHE A 7 50.74 -18.01 5.30
CA PHE A 7 49.97 -17.82 4.06
C PHE A 7 48.65 -18.60 4.04
N LYS A 8 48.65 -19.86 4.52
CA LYS A 8 47.43 -20.67 4.66
C LYS A 8 46.42 -20.06 5.65
N ARG A 9 46.90 -19.45 6.75
CA ARG A 9 46.04 -18.77 7.73
C ARG A 9 45.41 -17.51 7.15
N VAL A 10 46.16 -16.74 6.36
CA VAL A 10 45.62 -15.53 5.69
C VAL A 10 44.54 -15.91 4.68
N LEU A 11 44.79 -16.93 3.86
CA LEU A 11 43.79 -17.43 2.88
C LEU A 11 42.52 -17.96 3.56
N LEU A 12 42.66 -18.68 4.69
CA LEU A 12 41.52 -19.19 5.45
C LEU A 12 40.66 -18.05 6.01
N ASN A 13 41.29 -17.02 6.60
CA ASN A 13 40.56 -15.87 7.13
C ASN A 13 39.87 -15.06 6.03
N LEU A 14 40.54 -14.87 4.88
CA LEU A 14 39.95 -14.16 3.74
C LEU A 14 38.71 -14.92 3.20
N SER A 15 38.81 -16.24 3.07
CA SER A 15 37.69 -17.10 2.67
C SER A 15 36.53 -17.00 3.66
N LEU A 16 36.80 -17.01 4.96
CA LEU A 16 35.77 -16.88 6.00
C LEU A 16 35.08 -15.50 5.95
N ILE A 17 35.83 -14.42 5.73
CA ILE A 17 35.28 -13.08 5.58
C ILE A 17 34.37 -13.00 4.35
N ILE A 18 34.81 -13.55 3.21
CA ILE A 18 34.01 -13.57 1.98
C ILE A 18 32.73 -14.39 2.17
N LEU A 19 32.81 -15.54 2.85
CA LEU A 19 31.65 -16.38 3.14
C LEU A 19 30.63 -15.64 4.02
N LEU A 20 31.10 -14.98 5.08
CA LEU A 20 30.23 -14.18 5.96
C LEU A 20 29.61 -13.00 5.21
N PHE A 21 30.37 -12.33 4.34
CA PHE A 21 29.88 -11.21 3.53
C PHE A 21 28.87 -11.64 2.45
N CYS A 22 29.06 -12.80 1.83
CA CYS A 22 28.07 -13.35 0.89
C CYS A 22 26.79 -13.81 1.61
N SER A 23 26.90 -14.32 2.84
CA SER A 23 25.72 -14.77 3.60
C SER A 23 24.78 -13.63 3.99
N SER A 24 25.30 -12.42 4.24
CA SER A 24 24.47 -11.26 4.57
C SER A 24 23.69 -10.70 3.38
N LEU A 25 24.14 -10.98 2.14
CA LEU A 25 23.44 -10.55 0.92
C LEU A 25 22.23 -11.42 0.57
N VAL A 26 22.12 -12.62 1.17
CA VAL A 26 21.02 -13.58 0.88
C VAL A 26 19.79 -13.35 1.78
N TRP A 27 19.93 -12.57 2.86
CA TRP A 27 18.82 -12.22 3.76
C TRP A 27 18.28 -10.80 3.52
N ALA A 28 18.08 -10.42 2.26
CA ALA A 28 17.08 -9.41 1.96
C ALA A 28 15.71 -10.10 2.03
N ALA A 29 15.08 -10.08 3.22
CA ALA A 29 13.69 -10.49 3.31
C ALA A 29 12.87 -9.58 2.38
N PRO A 30 11.98 -10.14 1.54
CA PRO A 30 11.05 -9.32 0.77
C PRO A 30 10.28 -8.44 1.75
N SER A 31 10.42 -7.12 1.63
CA SER A 31 9.56 -6.19 2.32
C SER A 31 8.20 -6.23 1.62
N TYR A 32 7.40 -7.24 1.90
CA TYR A 32 5.97 -7.14 1.64
C TYR A 32 5.51 -5.89 2.41
N GLY A 33 4.96 -4.89 1.72
CA GLY A 33 4.33 -3.77 2.39
C GLY A 33 3.33 -4.30 3.41
N SER A 34 3.16 -3.54 4.49
CA SER A 34 2.59 -4.03 5.75
C SER A 34 1.10 -4.38 5.59
N ILE A 35 0.81 -5.54 5.01
CA ILE A 35 -0.50 -6.18 5.12
C ILE A 35 -0.64 -6.57 6.58
N ARG A 36 -1.63 -6.00 7.25
CA ARG A 36 -1.93 -6.29 8.65
C ARG A 36 -3.27 -6.98 8.75
N GLN A 37 -3.30 -8.03 9.55
CA GLN A 37 -4.52 -8.72 9.94
C GLN A 37 -4.71 -8.52 11.44
N GLN A 38 -5.89 -8.06 11.84
CA GLN A 38 -6.22 -7.79 13.23
C GLN A 38 -7.68 -8.17 13.51
N GLU A 39 -7.92 -8.86 14.62
CA GLU A 39 -9.28 -9.02 15.15
C GLU A 39 -9.68 -7.71 15.87
N GLU A 40 -10.70 -7.01 15.35
CA GLU A 40 -11.20 -5.77 15.96
C GLU A 40 -12.18 -6.07 17.10
N LYS A 41 -12.98 -7.13 16.94
CA LYS A 41 -14.02 -7.61 17.87
C LYS A 41 -14.17 -9.13 17.69
N PRO A 42 -14.77 -9.85 18.65
CA PRO A 42 -15.04 -11.28 18.50
C PRO A 42 -15.74 -11.57 17.17
N GLY A 43 -15.10 -12.38 16.32
CA GLY A 43 -15.62 -12.76 15.00
C GLY A 43 -15.50 -11.70 13.89
N GLN A 44 -14.85 -10.56 14.15
CA GLN A 44 -14.62 -9.49 13.18
C GLN A 44 -13.12 -9.29 12.90
N MET A 45 -12.71 -9.60 11.68
CA MET A 45 -11.34 -9.49 11.18
C MET A 45 -11.18 -8.28 10.25
N LEU A 46 -10.16 -7.47 10.50
CA LEU A 46 -9.68 -6.40 9.63
C LEU A 46 -8.41 -6.84 8.91
N TYR A 47 -8.43 -6.74 7.60
CA TYR A 47 -7.25 -6.87 6.74
C TYR A 47 -6.96 -5.49 6.14
N GLN A 48 -5.71 -5.02 6.17
CA GLN A 48 -5.36 -3.69 5.64
C GLN A 48 -4.00 -3.67 4.95
N SER A 49 -3.88 -2.94 3.85
CA SER A 49 -2.61 -2.49 3.27
C SER A 49 -2.53 -0.98 3.43
N ARG A 50 -1.38 -0.50 3.93
CA ARG A 50 -1.14 0.92 4.18
C ARG A 50 0.14 1.34 3.47
N GLN A 51 0.01 2.35 2.63
CA GLN A 51 1.10 2.90 1.84
C GLN A 51 1.19 4.41 2.03
N SER A 52 2.42 4.92 1.91
CA SER A 52 2.71 6.35 1.93
C SER A 52 3.14 6.75 0.53
N ILE A 53 2.27 7.43 -0.23
CA ILE A 53 2.46 7.73 -1.65
C ILE A 53 2.43 9.24 -1.86
N ARG A 54 3.22 9.77 -2.80
CA ARG A 54 3.17 11.19 -3.15
C ARG A 54 2.18 11.43 -4.28
N ASP A 55 1.49 12.55 -4.23
CA ASP A 55 0.70 13.04 -5.37
C ASP A 55 1.60 13.71 -6.44
N ASP A 56 0.96 14.17 -7.52
CA ASP A 56 1.57 14.93 -8.61
C ASP A 56 2.17 16.28 -8.18
N GLN A 57 1.81 16.78 -7.00
CA GLN A 57 2.37 17.99 -6.39
C GLN A 57 3.47 17.70 -5.36
N GLY A 58 3.79 16.43 -5.14
CA GLY A 58 4.82 15.97 -4.21
C GLY A 58 4.37 15.89 -2.74
N GLN A 59 3.09 16.12 -2.44
CA GLN A 59 2.55 15.99 -1.08
C GLN A 59 2.32 14.52 -0.75
N THR A 60 2.55 14.15 0.51
CA THR A 60 2.47 12.76 0.95
C THR A 60 1.08 12.42 1.45
N TRP A 61 0.55 11.31 0.96
CA TRP A 61 -0.76 10.74 1.28
C TRP A 61 -0.61 9.40 1.97
N GLN A 62 -1.47 9.16 2.97
CA GLN A 62 -1.69 7.81 3.48
C GLN A 62 -2.81 7.17 2.67
N VAL A 63 -2.46 6.11 1.97
CA VAL A 63 -3.36 5.32 1.12
C VAL A 63 -3.59 3.98 1.82
N ILE A 64 -4.81 3.76 2.31
CA ILE A 64 -5.15 2.62 3.16
C ILE A 64 -6.30 1.86 2.52
N LEU A 65 -6.02 0.70 1.93
CA LEU A 65 -7.06 -0.26 1.56
C LEU A 65 -7.33 -1.16 2.77
N PHE A 66 -8.59 -1.40 3.09
CA PHE A 66 -8.94 -2.38 4.11
C PHE A 66 -10.22 -3.15 3.80
N LYS A 67 -10.25 -4.41 4.26
CA LYS A 67 -11.37 -5.33 4.20
C LYS A 67 -11.80 -5.71 5.60
N ARG A 68 -13.09 -5.60 5.92
CA ARG A 68 -13.68 -6.14 7.15
C ARG A 68 -14.47 -7.40 6.84
N VAL A 69 -14.20 -8.45 7.62
CA VAL A 69 -14.90 -9.73 7.56
C VAL A 69 -15.51 -9.99 8.92
N LYS A 70 -16.81 -10.22 8.98
CA LYS A 70 -17.52 -10.57 10.20
C LYS A 70 -18.25 -11.89 10.01
N ASP A 71 -18.02 -12.84 10.93
CA ASP A 71 -18.63 -14.17 10.89
C ASP A 71 -18.42 -14.89 9.54
N GLY A 72 -17.28 -14.64 8.88
CA GLY A 72 -16.92 -15.19 7.57
C GLY A 72 -17.48 -14.44 6.36
N VAL A 73 -18.27 -13.38 6.56
CA VAL A 73 -18.86 -12.55 5.49
C VAL A 73 -18.08 -11.25 5.34
N VAL A 74 -17.74 -10.86 4.11
CA VAL A 74 -17.12 -9.57 3.82
C VAL A 74 -18.18 -8.47 3.97
N GLU A 75 -18.02 -7.60 4.96
CA GLU A 75 -18.94 -6.48 5.20
C GLU A 75 -18.53 -5.21 4.46
N GLN A 76 -17.23 -5.04 4.20
CA GLN A 76 -16.69 -3.77 3.70
C GLN A 76 -15.35 -3.96 3.02
N VAL A 77 -15.16 -3.31 1.86
CA VAL A 77 -13.87 -3.16 1.18
C VAL A 77 -13.72 -1.71 0.77
N ASP A 78 -12.93 -0.95 1.51
CA ASP A 78 -12.83 0.50 1.31
C ASP A 78 -11.38 0.96 1.13
N LEU A 79 -11.22 2.00 0.32
CA LEU A 79 -10.00 2.78 0.24
C LEU A 79 -10.18 4.08 1.03
N ARG A 80 -9.32 4.28 2.03
CA ARG A 80 -9.22 5.54 2.77
C ARG A 80 -7.98 6.30 2.33
N LEU A 81 -8.19 7.58 2.04
CA LEU A 81 -7.15 8.54 1.64
C LEU A 81 -7.06 9.62 2.72
N SER A 82 -5.89 9.82 3.30
CA SER A 82 -5.63 10.90 4.26
C SER A 82 -4.49 11.78 3.77
N GLY A 83 -4.80 13.05 3.51
CA GLY A 83 -3.82 14.06 3.13
C GLY A 83 -3.38 14.90 4.33
N TYR A 84 -2.44 15.82 4.10
CA TYR A 84 -2.03 16.78 5.13
C TYR A 84 -3.21 17.72 5.47
N PRO A 85 -3.46 18.00 6.77
CA PRO A 85 -4.50 18.95 7.19
C PRO A 85 -4.36 20.32 6.49
N GLU A 86 -5.46 21.03 6.26
CA GLU A 86 -5.53 22.33 5.54
C GLU A 86 -5.26 22.28 4.02
N GLN A 87 -4.53 21.29 3.49
CA GLN A 87 -4.17 21.21 2.07
C GLN A 87 -5.07 20.23 1.29
N ALA A 88 -5.49 19.15 1.95
CA ALA A 88 -6.47 18.21 1.41
C ALA A 88 -7.84 18.53 2.00
N VAL A 89 -8.75 19.10 1.20
CA VAL A 89 -10.16 19.28 1.56
C VAL A 89 -10.99 18.49 0.57
N PHE A 90 -11.51 17.34 1.01
CA PHE A 90 -12.39 16.51 0.20
C PHE A 90 -13.76 17.18 0.06
N ARG A 91 -14.28 17.13 -1.16
CA ARG A 91 -15.67 17.47 -1.45
C ARG A 91 -16.51 16.26 -1.12
N HIS A 92 -17.57 16.49 -0.35
CA HIS A 92 -18.57 15.48 -0.01
C HIS A 92 -19.96 15.99 -0.37
N PRO A 93 -20.84 15.17 -0.98
CA PRO A 93 -20.52 13.87 -1.58
C PRO A 93 -19.75 14.04 -2.90
N ALA A 94 -18.74 13.20 -3.14
CA ALA A 94 -18.11 13.11 -4.46
C ALA A 94 -17.37 11.77 -4.67
N GLU A 95 -17.57 11.15 -5.84
CA GLU A 95 -16.91 9.88 -6.17
C GLU A 95 -15.41 10.04 -6.40
N LEU A 96 -14.65 9.00 -6.06
CA LEU A 96 -13.28 8.84 -6.49
C LEU A 96 -13.25 8.32 -7.93
N LYS A 97 -12.42 8.93 -8.77
CA LYS A 97 -12.19 8.49 -10.16
C LYS A 97 -10.87 7.75 -10.25
N ILE A 98 -10.89 6.56 -10.84
CA ILE A 98 -9.73 5.68 -10.99
C ILE A 98 -9.51 5.48 -12.49
N MET A 99 -8.36 5.93 -12.99
CA MET A 99 -7.96 5.80 -14.39
C MET A 99 -6.97 4.66 -14.55
N GLU A 100 -7.29 3.74 -15.45
CA GLU A 100 -6.42 2.66 -15.90
C GLU A 100 -6.25 2.78 -17.42
N GLY A 101 -5.16 3.41 -17.85
CA GLY A 101 -5.04 3.86 -19.24
C GLY A 101 -6.24 4.75 -19.61
N ASP A 102 -7.03 4.31 -20.59
CA ASP A 102 -8.24 5.02 -21.03
C ASP A 102 -9.53 4.58 -20.31
N ARG A 103 -9.46 3.57 -19.44
CA ARG A 103 -10.62 3.05 -18.69
C ARG A 103 -10.83 3.87 -17.42
N LEU A 104 -12.02 4.46 -17.30
CA LEU A 104 -12.46 5.14 -16.09
C LEU A 104 -13.35 4.23 -15.24
N LEU A 105 -12.97 4.06 -13.97
CA LEU A 105 -13.76 3.43 -12.93
C LEU A 105 -14.10 4.48 -11.86
N THR A 106 -15.22 4.33 -11.17
CA THR A 106 -15.68 5.26 -10.14
C THR A 106 -16.05 4.54 -8.86
N ALA A 107 -15.60 5.06 -7.73
CA ALA A 107 -15.87 4.53 -6.40
C ALA A 107 -16.74 5.52 -5.59
N PRO A 108 -17.88 5.08 -5.04
CA PRO A 108 -18.79 5.96 -4.32
C PRO A 108 -18.18 6.40 -2.98
N ASP A 109 -18.58 7.60 -2.54
CA ASP A 109 -18.13 8.22 -1.30
C ASP A 109 -18.86 7.65 -0.08
N GLN A 110 -18.11 7.02 0.82
CA GLN A 110 -18.65 6.45 2.06
C GLN A 110 -18.93 7.53 3.13
N PHE A 111 -18.41 8.74 2.96
CA PHE A 111 -18.62 9.87 3.87
C PHE A 111 -19.56 10.94 3.28
N ALA A 112 -20.44 10.54 2.36
CA ALA A 112 -21.43 11.42 1.73
C ALA A 112 -22.26 12.26 2.73
N ALA A 113 -22.54 11.71 3.92
CA ALA A 113 -23.29 12.40 4.98
C ALA A 113 -22.37 13.22 5.89
N GLU A 114 -21.32 12.61 6.44
CA GLU A 114 -20.39 13.27 7.35
C GLU A 114 -19.04 12.55 7.32
N ALA A 115 -17.97 13.32 7.10
CA ALA A 115 -16.60 12.84 7.16
C ALA A 115 -15.98 13.09 8.54
N PRO A 116 -15.10 12.20 9.04
CA PRO A 116 -14.45 12.37 10.34
C PRO A 116 -13.50 13.58 10.37
N ALA A 117 -12.97 13.98 9.22
CA ALA A 117 -12.19 15.19 9.02
C ALA A 117 -12.18 15.57 7.55
N LYS A 118 -11.99 16.87 7.25
CA LYS A 118 -11.99 17.39 5.87
C LYS A 118 -10.90 16.81 4.97
N ASN A 119 -9.79 16.37 5.56
CA ASN A 119 -8.64 15.81 4.86
C ASN A 119 -8.68 14.29 4.71
N ILE A 120 -9.83 13.67 4.98
CA ILE A 120 -10.03 12.23 4.90
C ILE A 120 -11.18 11.93 3.94
N GLY A 121 -10.85 11.21 2.86
CA GLY A 121 -11.83 10.58 1.97
C GLY A 121 -11.88 9.07 2.21
N GLN A 122 -13.05 8.46 1.98
CA GLN A 122 -13.21 7.01 2.01
C GLN A 122 -14.17 6.58 0.92
N PHE A 123 -13.78 5.57 0.16
CA PHE A 123 -14.51 5.15 -1.04
C PHE A 123 -14.71 3.64 -1.07
N ASP A 124 -15.86 3.20 -1.53
CA ASP A 124 -16.19 1.77 -1.65
C ASP A 124 -15.49 1.16 -2.87
N LEU A 125 -14.64 0.19 -2.64
CA LEU A 125 -13.91 -0.54 -3.67
C LEU A 125 -14.41 -1.98 -3.85
N SER A 126 -15.50 -2.38 -3.20
CA SER A 126 -16.01 -3.76 -3.22
C SER A 126 -16.22 -4.29 -4.65
N GLU A 127 -16.77 -3.47 -5.55
CA GLU A 127 -17.00 -3.85 -6.95
C GLU A 127 -15.81 -3.57 -7.87
N ILE A 128 -14.90 -2.68 -7.47
CA ILE A 128 -13.83 -2.15 -8.33
C ILE A 128 -12.54 -2.92 -8.12
N LEU A 129 -12.25 -3.33 -6.89
CA LEU A 129 -11.01 -4.02 -6.53
C LEU A 129 -10.75 -5.26 -7.41
N PRO A 130 -11.75 -6.11 -7.74
CA PRO A 130 -11.60 -7.24 -8.68
C PRO A 130 -11.29 -6.84 -10.12
N LEU A 131 -11.55 -5.59 -10.49
CA LEU A 131 -11.35 -5.09 -11.84
C LEU A 131 -9.97 -4.48 -12.04
N LEU A 132 -9.29 -4.07 -10.96
CA LEU A 132 -8.00 -3.39 -11.05
C LEU A 132 -6.91 -4.27 -11.67
N PRO A 133 -6.00 -3.70 -12.48
CA PRO A 133 -4.95 -4.46 -13.15
C PRO A 133 -3.90 -4.97 -12.17
N THR A 134 -3.21 -6.03 -12.57
CA THR A 134 -2.06 -6.59 -11.86
C THR A 134 -0.73 -6.40 -12.62
N SER A 135 -0.76 -5.73 -13.78
CA SER A 135 0.40 -5.50 -14.64
C SER A 135 0.83 -4.04 -14.75
N ASP A 136 -0.09 -3.10 -14.51
CA ASP A 136 0.09 -1.67 -14.79
C ASP A 136 -0.37 -0.82 -13.61
N SER A 137 0.13 0.41 -13.52
CA SER A 137 -0.30 1.37 -12.50
C SER A 137 -1.68 1.92 -12.81
N VAL A 138 -2.40 2.35 -11.76
CA VAL A 138 -3.64 3.11 -11.91
C VAL A 138 -3.47 4.50 -11.30
N GLN A 139 -4.15 5.48 -11.85
CA GLN A 139 -4.14 6.85 -11.34
C GLN A 139 -5.45 7.14 -10.59
N LEU A 140 -5.33 7.58 -9.35
CA LEU A 140 -6.45 8.07 -8.56
C LEU A 140 -6.59 9.57 -8.77
N ASN A 141 -7.77 10.03 -9.18
CA ASN A 141 -8.13 11.44 -9.28
C ASN A 141 -8.99 11.82 -8.08
N LEU A 142 -8.43 12.56 -7.14
CA LEU A 142 -9.04 12.80 -5.84
C LEU A 142 -10.09 13.93 -5.93
N PRO A 143 -11.30 13.76 -5.37
CA PRO A 143 -12.35 14.77 -5.41
C PRO A 143 -12.14 15.85 -4.35
N LEU A 144 -11.07 16.63 -4.48
CA LEU A 144 -10.75 17.75 -3.59
C LEU A 144 -11.27 19.07 -4.14
N ASP A 145 -11.27 20.12 -3.33
CA ASP A 145 -11.45 21.51 -3.78
C ASP A 145 -10.37 21.92 -4.80
N ASN A 146 -9.13 21.50 -4.55
CA ASN A 146 -8.01 21.58 -5.49
C ASN A 146 -7.61 20.16 -5.90
N PRO A 147 -8.09 19.65 -7.05
CA PRO A 147 -7.85 18.27 -7.45
C PRO A 147 -6.37 17.94 -7.61
N VAL A 148 -5.99 16.76 -7.14
CA VAL A 148 -4.66 16.17 -7.30
C VAL A 148 -4.80 14.74 -7.77
N THR A 149 -3.70 14.17 -8.25
CA THR A 149 -3.66 12.78 -8.68
C THR A 149 -2.63 11.98 -7.91
N ILE A 150 -2.93 10.71 -7.63
CA ILE A 150 -1.99 9.78 -7.00
C ILE A 150 -1.83 8.57 -7.92
N ASP A 151 -0.60 8.32 -8.36
CA ASP A 151 -0.27 7.11 -9.12
C ASP A 151 -0.04 5.94 -8.16
N ILE A 152 -0.83 4.88 -8.29
CA ILE A 152 -0.73 3.66 -7.49
C ILE A 152 0.16 2.66 -8.24
N PRO A 153 1.34 2.32 -7.70
CA PRO A 153 2.24 1.37 -8.34
C PRO A 153 1.66 -0.04 -8.39
N VAL A 154 2.08 -0.81 -9.39
CA VAL A 154 1.70 -2.24 -9.55
C VAL A 154 1.94 -3.04 -8.27
N ALA A 155 3.05 -2.81 -7.57
CA ALA A 155 3.36 -3.50 -6.32
C ALA A 155 2.27 -3.30 -5.25
N VAL A 156 1.68 -2.11 -5.17
CA VAL A 156 0.60 -1.80 -4.23
C VAL A 156 -0.71 -2.47 -4.68
N LEU A 157 -1.00 -2.47 -5.98
CA LEU A 157 -2.17 -3.17 -6.52
C LEU A 157 -2.09 -4.68 -6.26
N LEU A 158 -0.91 -5.28 -6.38
CA LEU A 158 -0.70 -6.68 -6.04
C LEU A 158 -0.95 -6.96 -4.54
N GLU A 159 -0.52 -6.06 -3.64
CA GLU A 159 -0.87 -6.19 -2.21
C GLU A 159 -2.37 -6.10 -1.98
N TRP A 160 -3.06 -5.24 -2.72
CA TRP A 160 -4.50 -5.09 -2.62
C TRP A 160 -5.25 -6.36 -3.05
N GLN A 161 -4.77 -7.04 -4.10
CA GLN A 161 -5.29 -8.34 -4.53
C GLN A 161 -5.07 -9.44 -3.48
N LEU A 162 -3.98 -9.39 -2.70
CA LEU A 162 -3.74 -10.34 -1.60
C LEU A 162 -4.70 -10.15 -0.42
N ILE A 163 -5.35 -8.99 -0.31
CA ILE A 163 -6.34 -8.68 0.73
C ILE A 163 -7.76 -9.09 0.31
N MET A 164 -8.04 -9.23 -0.98
CA MET A 164 -9.32 -9.68 -1.53
C MET A 164 -9.69 -11.08 -1.02
#